data_AF-U6D8B1-F1
#
_entry.id   AF-U6D8B1-F1
#
_cell.length_a   1.000
_cell.length_b   1.000
_cell.length_c   1.000
_cell.angle_alpha   90.00
_cell.angle_beta   90.00
_cell.angle_gamma   90.00
#
_symmetry.space_group_name_H-M   'P 1'
#
loop_
_entity.id
_entity.type
_entity.pdbx_description
1 polymer ?
#
loop_
_entity_poly.entity_id
_entity_poly.type
_entity_poly.pdbx_seq_one_letter_code
_entity_poly.pdbx_strand_id
1 'polypeptide(L)'
;ATNTKKETRFQWFFQKRETPDGQYDPETGVGTLCIEELSKEDKGIYRATVSDDRGEDDTILDLTGEALDAIFTELGRIGALSATPLKIQGTEEGIRIFSKVKYFDIEYMKTTWFHKEKRLESGDRIRAGTTLDEIWLHILDPKDSDKGKYTLEIAAGKDTRELSADLSGQAFDDALAEHQRLKALAIIEKNRAKVVRGLPDVATIMEDKTLCLTCVISGDPTPEISWLKNDQPVTFLDRYRMEVRGSEVTITIERVSSEDSGRYGVFVKNKYGSETGQVTISVFKHGEEAKVLEKRVQAEVPPVV
;
A
#
# COMPACT_ATOMS: atom_id res chain seq x y z
N ALA A 1 -7.05 -8.12 -66.66
CA ALA A 1 -6.26 -8.69 -65.56
C ALA A 1 -6.74 -8.02 -64.28
N THR A 2 -7.35 -8.80 -63.40
CA THR A 2 -7.83 -8.39 -62.08
C THR A 2 -6.65 -7.87 -61.27
N ASN A 3 -6.72 -6.61 -60.83
CA ASN A 3 -5.73 -6.01 -59.96
C ASN A 3 -6.00 -6.50 -58.52
N THR A 4 -5.59 -7.73 -58.24
CA THR A 4 -5.71 -8.32 -56.90
C THR A 4 -4.81 -7.52 -55.97
N LYS A 5 -5.38 -6.89 -54.94
CA LYS A 5 -4.66 -6.15 -53.90
C LYS A 5 -3.59 -7.09 -53.35
N LYS A 6 -2.32 -6.85 -53.71
CA LYS A 6 -1.21 -7.74 -53.37
C LYS A 6 -0.94 -7.65 -51.88
N GLU A 7 -0.75 -8.79 -51.25
CA GLU A 7 -0.60 -8.90 -49.80
C GLU A 7 0.81 -8.45 -49.40
N THR A 8 0.94 -7.17 -49.06
CA THR A 8 2.18 -6.62 -48.49
C THR A 8 2.35 -7.17 -47.08
N ARG A 9 3.49 -7.82 -46.82
CA ARG A 9 3.85 -8.30 -45.48
C ARG A 9 4.77 -7.29 -44.81
N PHE A 10 4.42 -6.89 -43.60
CA PHE A 10 5.21 -6.01 -42.75
C PHE A 10 5.64 -6.76 -41.49
N GLN A 11 6.91 -6.67 -41.11
CA GLN A 11 7.47 -7.40 -39.97
C GLN A 11 8.55 -6.61 -39.23
N TRP A 12 8.53 -6.69 -37.90
CA TRP A 12 9.58 -6.13 -37.03
C TRP A 12 10.55 -7.21 -36.54
N PHE A 13 11.82 -6.82 -36.38
CA PHE A 13 12.88 -7.64 -35.83
C PHE A 13 13.69 -6.86 -34.78
N PHE A 14 14.10 -7.54 -33.70
CA PHE A 14 15.08 -7.08 -32.71
C PHE A 14 16.26 -8.06 -32.68
N GLN A 15 17.48 -7.55 -32.86
CA GLN A 15 18.70 -8.37 -32.94
C GLN A 15 18.57 -9.58 -33.88
N LYS A 16 17.91 -9.38 -35.04
CA LYS A 16 17.62 -10.39 -36.07
C LYS A 16 16.57 -11.45 -35.68
N ARG A 17 15.89 -11.31 -34.54
CA ARG A 17 14.75 -12.15 -34.15
C ARG A 17 13.46 -11.41 -34.40
N GLU A 18 12.48 -12.08 -34.98
CA GLU A 18 11.14 -11.52 -35.20
C GLU A 18 10.49 -11.17 -33.86
N THR A 19 9.90 -9.98 -33.76
CA THR A 19 9.20 -9.52 -32.55
C THR A 19 7.69 -9.56 -32.77
N PRO A 20 6.90 -10.22 -31.90
CA PRO A 20 5.45 -10.30 -32.06
C PRO A 20 4.73 -8.97 -31.74
N ASP A 21 5.39 -8.04 -31.07
CA ASP A 21 4.78 -6.80 -30.54
C ASP A 21 4.67 -5.67 -31.57
N GLY A 22 5.16 -5.91 -32.78
CA GLY A 22 5.13 -4.96 -33.87
C GLY A 22 3.73 -4.84 -34.50
N GLN A 23 3.25 -3.61 -34.65
CA GLN A 23 1.97 -3.30 -35.29
C GLN A 23 2.18 -2.66 -36.67
N TYR A 24 1.24 -2.91 -37.58
CA TYR A 24 1.19 -2.28 -38.90
C TYR A 24 -0.25 -1.98 -39.30
N ASP A 25 -0.49 -0.73 -39.68
CA ASP A 25 -1.76 -0.29 -40.25
C ASP A 25 -1.64 -0.23 -41.78
N PRO A 26 -2.34 -1.12 -42.53
CA PRO A 26 -2.28 -1.15 -43.98
C PRO A 26 -3.08 -0.03 -44.66
N GLU A 27 -3.97 0.67 -43.96
CA GLU A 27 -4.74 1.79 -44.52
C GLU A 27 -3.90 3.07 -44.52
N THR A 28 -3.14 3.31 -43.45
CA THR A 28 -2.27 4.48 -43.32
C THR A 28 -0.82 4.21 -43.74
N GLY A 29 -0.40 2.96 -43.79
CA GLY A 29 0.98 2.53 -44.09
C GLY A 29 1.94 2.70 -42.91
N VAL A 30 1.43 2.89 -41.69
CA VAL A 30 2.25 3.16 -40.50
C VAL A 30 2.58 1.86 -39.77
N GLY A 31 3.88 1.61 -39.56
CA GLY A 31 4.38 0.56 -38.69
C GLY A 31 4.85 1.13 -37.35
N THR A 32 4.45 0.51 -36.25
CA THR A 32 4.78 0.96 -34.89
C THR A 32 5.30 -0.22 -34.06
N LEU A 33 6.37 -0.01 -33.30
CA LEU A 33 6.83 -0.92 -32.25
C LEU A 33 6.92 -0.11 -30.95
N CYS A 34 6.16 -0.51 -29.94
CA CYS A 34 6.12 0.18 -28.64
C CYS A 34 6.97 -0.59 -27.63
N ILE A 35 7.85 0.12 -26.93
CA ILE A 35 8.62 -0.42 -25.80
C ILE A 35 8.06 0.27 -24.55
N GLU A 36 7.31 -0.48 -23.73
CA GLU A 36 6.58 0.10 -22.59
C GLU A 36 7.51 0.46 -21.43
N GLU A 37 8.49 -0.38 -21.13
CA GLU A 37 9.45 -0.19 -20.03
C GLU A 37 10.88 -0.20 -20.59
N LEU A 38 11.27 0.91 -21.23
CA LEU A 38 12.60 1.02 -21.86
C LEU A 38 13.71 0.82 -20.83
N SER A 39 14.57 -0.16 -21.08
CA SER A 39 15.66 -0.59 -20.22
C SER A 39 16.98 -0.71 -21.00
N LYS A 40 18.06 -1.06 -20.29
CA LYS A 40 19.35 -1.35 -20.95
C LYS A 40 19.32 -2.63 -21.80
N GLU A 41 18.36 -3.52 -21.55
CA GLU A 41 18.21 -4.78 -22.29
C GLU A 41 17.65 -4.54 -23.70
N ASP A 42 16.96 -3.43 -23.90
CA ASP A 42 16.43 -2.99 -25.20
C ASP A 42 17.51 -2.43 -26.14
N LYS A 43 18.77 -2.43 -25.69
CA LYS A 43 19.92 -2.07 -26.52
C LYS A 43 20.09 -3.08 -27.65
N GLY A 44 19.97 -2.60 -28.88
CA GLY A 44 20.17 -3.44 -30.04
C GLY A 44 19.78 -2.78 -31.34
N ILE A 45 19.77 -3.61 -32.38
CA ILE A 45 19.39 -3.20 -33.72
C ILE A 45 17.95 -3.64 -33.96
N TYR A 46 17.10 -2.67 -34.25
CA TYR A 46 15.72 -2.86 -34.65
C TYR A 46 15.62 -2.74 -36.16
N ARG A 47 14.86 -3.61 -36.79
CA ARG A 47 14.63 -3.59 -38.24
C ARG A 47 13.15 -3.75 -38.54
N ALA A 48 12.62 -2.87 -39.39
CA ALA A 48 11.31 -3.04 -39.97
C ALA A 48 11.49 -3.43 -41.44
N THR A 49 10.82 -4.50 -41.85
CA THR A 49 10.90 -5.03 -43.20
C THR A 49 9.51 -4.99 -43.83
N VAL A 50 9.43 -4.48 -45.05
CA VAL A 50 8.25 -4.58 -45.91
C VAL A 50 8.59 -5.45 -47.13
N SER A 51 7.73 -6.41 -47.45
CA SER A 51 7.96 -7.34 -48.56
C SER A 51 6.69 -7.60 -49.36
N ASP A 52 6.86 -7.80 -50.66
CA ASP A 52 5.84 -8.30 -51.57
C ASP A 52 6.47 -9.28 -52.60
N ASP A 53 5.71 -9.66 -53.61
CA ASP A 53 6.16 -10.59 -54.66
C ASP A 53 7.21 -10.01 -55.63
N ARG A 54 7.52 -8.71 -55.54
CA ARG A 54 8.48 -7.99 -56.39
C ARG A 54 9.79 -7.69 -55.67
N GLY A 55 9.78 -7.64 -54.35
CA GLY A 55 10.99 -7.38 -53.57
C GLY A 55 10.73 -7.15 -52.08
N GLU A 56 11.83 -6.86 -51.40
CA GLU A 56 11.88 -6.55 -49.98
C GLU A 56 12.62 -5.23 -49.81
N ASP A 57 12.13 -4.39 -48.90
CA ASP A 57 12.79 -3.18 -48.45
C ASP A 57 12.82 -3.15 -46.93
N ASP A 58 13.84 -2.50 -46.36
CA ASP A 58 14.04 -2.49 -44.92
C ASP A 58 14.57 -1.16 -44.39
N THR A 59 14.18 -0.85 -43.15
CA THR A 59 14.72 0.26 -42.38
C THR A 59 15.30 -0.24 -41.07
N ILE A 60 16.43 0.33 -40.66
CA ILE A 60 17.17 -0.09 -39.47
C ILE A 60 17.29 1.09 -38.51
N LEU A 61 16.90 0.85 -37.25
CA LEU A 61 17.19 1.71 -36.12
C LEU A 61 18.24 1.03 -35.25
N ASP A 62 19.44 1.60 -35.21
CA ASP A 62 20.53 1.15 -34.37
C ASP A 62 20.48 1.89 -33.01
N LEU A 63 19.95 1.23 -31.98
CA LEU A 63 19.98 1.72 -30.59
C LEU A 63 21.21 1.23 -29.83
N THR A 64 22.29 0.82 -30.52
CA THR A 64 23.56 0.49 -29.87
C THR A 64 24.41 1.74 -29.59
N GLY A 65 25.61 1.56 -29.02
CA GLY A 65 26.50 2.67 -28.71
C GLY A 65 25.90 3.68 -27.72
N GLU A 66 25.97 4.96 -28.06
CA GLU A 66 25.51 6.13 -27.29
C GLU A 66 24.04 6.51 -27.57
N ALA A 67 23.38 5.89 -28.57
CA ALA A 67 22.03 6.28 -28.99
C ALA A 67 20.99 6.05 -27.88
N LEU A 68 21.05 4.89 -27.22
CA LEU A 68 20.17 4.59 -26.08
C LEU A 68 20.48 5.49 -24.87
N ASP A 69 21.74 5.83 -24.62
CA ASP A 69 22.12 6.76 -23.56
C ASP A 69 21.60 8.19 -23.82
N ALA A 70 21.54 8.61 -25.10
CA ALA A 70 20.92 9.88 -25.49
C ALA A 70 19.41 9.88 -25.23
N ILE A 71 18.71 8.76 -25.51
CA ILE A 71 17.28 8.60 -25.19
C ILE A 71 17.07 8.66 -23.66
N PHE A 72 17.85 7.92 -22.87
CA PHE A 72 17.76 7.97 -21.42
C PHE A 72 18.05 9.36 -20.85
N THR A 73 19.00 10.09 -21.45
CA THR A 73 19.28 11.49 -21.08
C THR A 73 18.07 12.38 -21.34
N GLU A 74 17.39 12.22 -22.48
CA GLU A 74 16.20 13.00 -22.80
C GLU A 74 15.00 12.63 -21.92
N LEU A 75 14.79 11.34 -21.64
CA LEU A 75 13.79 10.89 -20.68
C LEU A 75 14.07 11.45 -19.28
N GLY A 76 15.34 11.47 -18.84
CA GLY A 76 15.76 12.10 -17.60
C GLY A 76 15.45 13.60 -17.57
N ARG A 77 15.63 14.32 -18.69
CA ARG A 77 15.25 15.74 -18.80
C ARG A 77 13.74 15.94 -18.68
N ILE A 78 12.95 15.13 -19.37
CA ILE A 78 11.48 15.16 -19.28
C ILE A 78 11.05 14.89 -17.83
N GLY A 79 11.65 13.89 -17.18
CA GLY A 79 11.43 13.57 -15.78
C GLY A 79 11.75 14.74 -14.86
N ALA A 80 12.93 15.35 -15.00
CA ALA A 80 13.30 16.55 -14.25
C ALA A 80 12.30 17.70 -14.49
N LEU A 81 11.93 17.99 -15.75
CA LEU A 81 11.00 19.06 -16.10
C LEU A 81 9.58 18.84 -15.55
N SER A 82 9.19 17.58 -15.36
CA SER A 82 7.89 17.21 -14.79
C SER A 82 7.78 17.49 -13.29
N ALA A 83 8.90 17.72 -12.60
CA ALA A 83 8.95 17.92 -11.16
C ALA A 83 8.06 19.08 -10.71
N THR A 84 7.06 18.78 -9.88
CA THR A 84 6.12 19.78 -9.35
C THR A 84 6.82 20.70 -8.34
N PRO A 85 6.27 21.90 -8.05
CA PRO A 85 6.75 22.72 -6.94
C PRO A 85 6.88 21.91 -5.64
N LEU A 86 7.90 22.21 -4.84
CA LEU A 86 8.13 21.53 -3.56
C LEU A 86 6.96 21.76 -2.61
N LYS A 87 6.50 20.66 -2.00
CA LYS A 87 5.46 20.66 -0.98
C LYS A 87 6.07 20.30 0.36
N ILE A 88 5.54 20.91 1.41
CA ILE A 88 5.90 20.65 2.81
C ILE A 88 4.72 19.94 3.47
N GLN A 89 5.00 18.89 4.22
CA GLN A 89 3.99 18.08 4.88
C GLN A 89 4.51 17.50 6.20
N GLY A 90 3.71 17.55 7.27
CA GLY A 90 3.96 16.78 8.49
C GLY A 90 3.63 15.29 8.29
N THR A 91 4.45 14.40 8.85
CA THR A 91 4.25 12.95 8.84
C THR A 91 4.26 12.42 10.28
N GLU A 92 4.03 11.13 10.53
CA GLU A 92 4.16 10.58 11.89
C GLU A 92 5.61 10.60 12.43
N GLU A 93 6.61 10.63 11.53
CA GLU A 93 8.04 10.56 11.89
C GLU A 93 8.74 11.93 11.90
N GLY A 94 8.22 12.92 11.17
CA GLY A 94 8.82 14.25 11.12
C GLY A 94 8.17 15.18 10.10
N ILE A 95 8.97 16.02 9.45
CA ILE A 95 8.52 16.87 8.34
C ILE A 95 9.12 16.34 7.03
N ARG A 96 8.28 16.24 6.00
CA ARG A 96 8.65 15.85 4.64
C ARG A 96 8.60 17.06 3.72
N ILE A 97 9.63 17.21 2.89
CA ILE A 97 9.64 18.12 1.74
C ILE A 97 9.77 17.26 0.48
N PHE A 98 8.88 17.41 -0.49
CA PHE A 98 8.87 16.53 -1.65
C PHE A 98 8.37 17.20 -2.93
N SER A 99 8.77 16.65 -4.07
CA SER A 99 8.26 16.97 -5.41
C SER A 99 7.71 15.70 -6.04
N LYS A 100 6.59 15.80 -6.75
CA LYS A 100 6.11 14.72 -7.62
C LYS A 100 6.78 14.82 -8.98
N VAL A 101 7.13 13.68 -9.54
CA VAL A 101 7.79 13.54 -10.85
C VAL A 101 7.07 12.49 -11.69
N LYS A 102 7.24 12.56 -13.01
CA LYS A 102 6.85 11.52 -13.96
C LYS A 102 8.11 10.84 -14.50
N TYR A 103 7.98 9.58 -14.92
CA TYR A 103 9.04 8.82 -15.59
C TYR A 103 10.33 8.67 -14.75
N PHE A 104 10.17 8.42 -13.44
CA PHE A 104 11.31 8.17 -12.55
C PHE A 104 11.62 6.67 -12.52
N ASP A 105 12.38 6.20 -13.50
CA ASP A 105 13.02 4.89 -13.43
C ASP A 105 14.36 4.89 -14.16
N ILE A 106 15.23 5.82 -13.77
CA ILE A 106 16.39 6.15 -14.58
C ILE A 106 17.59 6.39 -13.67
N GLU A 107 18.57 5.49 -13.77
CA GLU A 107 19.94 5.57 -13.25
C GLU A 107 20.73 6.84 -13.68
N TYR A 108 20.06 7.78 -14.37
CA TYR A 108 20.60 8.96 -15.03
C TYR A 108 20.04 10.29 -14.49
N MET A 109 19.08 10.28 -13.55
CA MET A 109 18.73 11.47 -12.77
C MET A 109 19.47 11.47 -11.43
N LYS A 110 20.18 12.55 -11.13
CA LYS A 110 20.85 12.74 -9.85
C LYS A 110 20.17 13.85 -9.07
N THR A 111 19.79 13.56 -7.83
CA THR A 111 19.13 14.54 -6.96
C THR A 111 20.08 14.98 -5.85
N THR A 112 20.20 16.28 -5.65
CA THR A 112 20.98 16.86 -4.56
C THR A 112 20.10 17.81 -3.75
N TRP A 113 20.16 17.71 -2.43
CA TRP A 113 19.43 18.60 -1.53
C TRP A 113 20.36 19.59 -0.86
N PHE A 114 19.86 20.81 -0.65
CA PHE A 114 20.56 21.88 0.05
C PHE A 114 19.65 22.48 1.12
N HIS A 115 20.23 22.91 2.23
CA HIS A 115 19.60 23.72 3.27
C HIS A 115 20.43 24.96 3.52
N LYS A 116 19.83 26.14 3.34
CA LYS A 116 20.56 27.43 3.43
C LYS A 116 21.85 27.41 2.61
N GLU A 117 21.75 26.94 1.36
CA GLU A 117 22.85 26.82 0.38
C GLU A 117 23.93 25.78 0.73
N LYS A 118 23.83 25.09 1.86
CA LYS A 118 24.73 23.99 2.21
C LYS A 118 24.16 22.67 1.73
N ARG A 119 24.97 21.92 0.99
CA ARG A 119 24.62 20.57 0.54
C ARG A 119 24.33 19.69 1.76
N LEU A 120 23.22 18.98 1.70
CA LEU A 120 22.82 17.99 2.70
C LEU A 120 23.36 16.61 2.32
N GLU A 121 23.77 15.88 3.35
CA GLU A 121 24.09 14.47 3.26
C GLU A 121 23.01 13.67 3.99
N SER A 122 22.64 12.53 3.43
CA SER A 122 21.68 11.64 4.09
C SER A 122 22.33 11.02 5.33
N GLY A 123 21.63 11.07 6.46
CA GLY A 123 22.05 10.48 7.73
C GLY A 123 20.86 10.02 8.55
N ASP A 124 21.05 9.81 9.84
CA ASP A 124 20.01 9.20 10.68
C ASP A 124 18.75 10.08 10.79
N ARG A 125 18.94 11.40 10.90
CA ARG A 125 17.87 12.38 11.14
C ARG A 125 17.35 13.05 9.87
N ILE A 126 18.23 13.32 8.90
CA ILE A 126 17.83 13.89 7.62
C ILE A 126 18.03 12.81 6.57
N ARG A 127 16.92 12.35 5.97
CA ARG A 127 16.95 11.27 4.98
C ARG A 127 16.41 11.80 3.67
N ALA A 128 17.14 11.55 2.59
CA ALA A 128 16.65 11.84 1.24
C ALA A 128 16.44 10.54 0.49
N GLY A 129 15.45 10.52 -0.39
CA GLY A 129 15.19 9.36 -1.23
C GLY A 129 14.24 9.68 -2.36
N THR A 130 14.00 8.66 -3.16
CA THR A 130 13.16 8.73 -4.34
C THR A 130 12.30 7.48 -4.45
N THR A 131 11.10 7.63 -5.00
CA THR A 131 10.21 6.55 -5.45
C THR A 131 9.96 6.74 -6.95
N LEU A 132 9.14 5.88 -7.57
CA LEU A 132 8.76 6.00 -8.99
C LEU A 132 8.06 7.33 -9.34
N ASP A 133 7.49 8.02 -8.35
CA ASP A 133 6.67 9.21 -8.57
C ASP A 133 7.05 10.39 -7.67
N GLU A 134 8.00 10.25 -6.74
CA GLU A 134 8.36 11.30 -5.79
C GLU A 134 9.87 11.38 -5.51
N ILE A 135 10.37 12.61 -5.41
CA ILE A 135 11.68 12.92 -4.83
C ILE A 135 11.43 13.60 -3.50
N TRP A 136 12.02 13.10 -2.42
CA TRP A 136 11.68 13.55 -1.06
C TRP A 136 12.89 13.69 -0.14
N LEU A 137 12.70 14.55 0.87
CA LEU A 137 13.57 14.78 2.01
C LEU A 137 12.72 14.67 3.29
N HIS A 138 13.11 13.82 4.22
CA HIS A 138 12.55 13.70 5.57
C HIS A 138 13.49 14.32 6.59
N ILE A 139 12.92 15.17 7.44
CA ILE A 139 13.55 15.74 8.62
C ILE A 139 12.87 15.10 9.83
N LEU A 140 13.54 14.11 10.41
CA LEU A 140 13.10 13.46 11.64
C LEU A 140 13.36 14.38 12.84
N ASP A 141 12.49 14.29 13.84
CA ASP A 141 12.55 15.11 15.06
C ASP A 141 12.89 16.58 14.76
N PRO A 142 12.00 17.31 14.04
CA PRO A 142 12.24 18.65 13.52
C PRO A 142 12.51 19.67 14.64
N LYS A 143 13.45 20.57 14.38
CA LYS A 143 13.94 21.61 15.32
C LYS A 143 13.94 22.97 14.65
N ASP A 144 14.00 24.04 15.45
CA ASP A 144 14.12 25.41 14.96
C ASP A 144 15.34 25.63 14.04
N SER A 145 16.43 24.89 14.26
CA SER A 145 17.62 24.95 13.39
C SER A 145 17.33 24.50 11.95
N ASP A 146 16.31 23.66 11.76
CA ASP A 146 15.92 23.11 10.46
C ASP A 146 15.11 24.09 9.63
N LYS A 147 14.63 25.19 10.24
CA LYS A 147 13.93 26.24 9.52
C LYS A 147 14.81 26.85 8.45
N GLY A 148 14.21 27.30 7.36
CA GLY A 148 14.88 28.01 6.27
C GLY A 148 14.63 27.40 4.89
N LYS A 149 15.31 27.97 3.89
CA LYS A 149 15.20 27.56 2.50
C LYS A 149 15.84 26.19 2.27
N TYR A 150 15.04 25.28 1.71
CA TYR A 150 15.50 24.02 1.13
C TYR A 150 15.45 24.11 -0.39
N THR A 151 16.47 23.56 -1.03
CA THR A 151 16.58 23.52 -2.48
C THR A 151 16.85 22.08 -2.93
N LEU A 152 16.01 21.60 -3.84
CA LEU A 152 16.21 20.35 -4.58
C LEU A 152 16.81 20.70 -5.94
N GLU A 153 17.96 20.12 -6.23
CA GLU A 153 18.59 20.13 -7.54
C GLU A 153 18.40 18.77 -8.20
N ILE A 154 17.88 18.76 -9.43
CA ILE A 154 17.70 17.57 -10.26
C ILE A 154 18.56 17.73 -11.51
N ALA A 155 19.65 16.98 -11.58
CA ALA A 155 20.54 16.93 -12.72
C ALA A 155 20.13 15.80 -13.69
N ALA A 156 19.95 16.15 -14.97
CA ALA A 156 19.66 15.24 -16.06
C ALA A 156 20.59 15.53 -17.24
N GLY A 157 21.67 14.75 -17.36
CA GLY A 157 22.73 15.02 -18.32
C GLY A 157 23.45 16.35 -18.02
N LYS A 158 23.35 17.30 -18.96
CA LYS A 158 23.95 18.65 -18.82
C LYS A 158 22.98 19.68 -18.22
N ASP A 159 21.71 19.32 -18.12
CA ASP A 159 20.67 20.22 -17.64
C ASP A 159 20.44 20.02 -16.17
N THR A 160 20.09 21.09 -15.48
CA THR A 160 19.82 21.09 -14.05
C THR A 160 18.56 21.88 -13.79
N ARG A 161 17.64 21.29 -13.04
CA ARG A 161 16.44 21.96 -12.54
C ARG A 161 16.56 22.15 -11.04
N GLU A 162 16.29 23.37 -10.60
CA GLU A 162 16.22 23.70 -9.18
C GLU A 162 14.79 24.02 -8.76
N LEU A 163 14.40 23.49 -7.61
CA LEU A 163 13.14 23.78 -6.94
C LEU A 163 13.45 24.18 -5.50
N SER A 164 12.76 25.18 -4.97
CA SER A 164 12.97 25.63 -3.59
C SER A 164 11.66 25.82 -2.84
N ALA A 165 11.71 25.56 -1.53
CA ALA A 165 10.64 25.87 -0.59
C ALA A 165 11.27 26.43 0.70
N ASP A 166 10.56 27.35 1.36
CA ASP A 166 10.99 27.90 2.65
C ASP A 166 10.21 27.21 3.78
N LEU A 167 10.92 26.43 4.59
CA LEU A 167 10.37 25.80 5.79
C LEU A 167 10.51 26.76 6.98
N SER A 168 9.90 27.94 6.88
CA SER A 168 9.96 28.98 7.94
C SER A 168 8.58 29.56 8.21
N GLY A 169 8.43 30.18 9.38
CA GLY A 169 7.17 30.79 9.81
C GLY A 169 6.01 29.80 9.75
N GLN A 170 4.89 30.23 9.18
CA GLN A 170 3.66 29.45 9.11
C GLN A 170 3.85 28.05 8.49
N ALA A 171 4.70 27.92 7.46
CA ALA A 171 4.93 26.64 6.81
C ALA A 171 5.58 25.61 7.75
N PHE A 172 6.48 26.05 8.63
CA PHE A 172 7.06 25.20 9.66
C PHE A 172 6.04 24.90 10.76
N ASP A 173 5.31 25.91 11.22
CA ASP A 173 4.35 25.77 12.32
C ASP A 173 3.21 24.79 11.95
N ASP A 174 2.66 24.91 10.74
CA ASP A 174 1.63 23.99 10.22
C ASP A 174 2.16 22.57 10.07
N ALA A 175 3.35 22.40 9.49
CA ALA A 175 3.96 21.08 9.29
C ALA A 175 4.32 20.41 10.62
N LEU A 176 4.80 21.19 11.59
CA LEU A 176 5.11 20.69 12.94
C LEU A 176 3.83 20.29 13.69
N ALA A 177 2.77 21.10 13.60
CA ALA A 177 1.47 20.78 14.21
C ALA A 177 0.88 19.49 13.61
N GLU A 178 0.95 19.33 12.28
CA GLU A 178 0.51 18.11 11.62
C GLU A 178 1.37 16.89 12.01
N HIS A 179 2.69 17.05 12.09
CA HIS A 179 3.59 15.99 12.60
C HIS A 179 3.20 15.54 14.01
N GLN A 180 3.01 16.49 14.93
CA GLN A 180 2.64 16.20 16.31
C GLN A 180 1.28 15.48 16.39
N ARG A 181 0.31 15.90 15.58
CA ARG A 181 -1.01 15.27 15.50
C ARG A 181 -0.91 13.84 14.98
N LEU A 182 -0.22 13.61 13.87
CA LEU A 182 -0.06 12.29 13.26
C LEU A 182 0.75 11.35 14.17
N LYS A 183 1.81 11.84 14.80
CA LYS A 183 2.60 11.08 15.78
C LYS A 183 1.75 10.65 16.98
N ALA A 184 0.91 11.54 17.51
CA ALA A 184 0.01 11.22 18.61
C ALA A 184 -1.03 10.15 18.20
N LEU A 185 -1.60 10.25 16.99
CA LEU A 185 -2.53 9.26 16.45
C LEU A 185 -1.86 7.90 16.24
N ALA A 186 -0.64 7.87 15.70
CA ALA A 186 0.14 6.65 15.51
C ALA A 186 0.45 5.97 16.85
N ILE A 187 0.80 6.74 17.88
CA ILE A 187 1.01 6.22 19.25
C ILE A 187 -0.29 5.61 19.79
N ILE A 188 -1.43 6.27 19.60
CA ILE A 188 -2.73 5.75 20.04
C ILE A 188 -3.03 4.43 19.32
N GLU A 189 -2.94 4.39 17.99
CA GLU A 189 -3.32 3.21 17.20
C GLU A 189 -2.39 2.01 17.41
N LYS A 190 -1.10 2.27 17.64
CA LYS A 190 -0.12 1.23 17.98
C LYS A 190 -0.41 0.60 19.35
N ASN A 191 -0.83 1.40 20.31
CA ASN A 191 -0.88 0.99 21.72
C ASN A 191 -2.30 0.69 22.25
N ARG A 192 -3.35 1.05 21.52
CA ARG A 192 -4.75 0.80 21.93
C ARG A 192 -5.03 -0.68 22.19
N ALA A 193 -5.96 -0.92 23.10
CA ALA A 193 -6.50 -2.26 23.34
C ALA A 193 -7.19 -2.80 22.07
N LYS A 194 -6.85 -4.03 21.69
CA LYS A 194 -7.43 -4.73 20.54
C LYS A 194 -7.77 -6.18 20.85
N VAL A 195 -8.76 -6.72 20.15
CA VAL A 195 -9.07 -8.15 20.08
C VAL A 195 -8.45 -8.71 18.80
N VAL A 196 -7.23 -9.24 18.92
CA VAL A 196 -6.41 -9.73 17.79
C VAL A 196 -7.00 -11.00 17.19
N ARG A 197 -7.42 -11.94 18.04
CA ARG A 197 -8.13 -13.15 17.63
C ARG A 197 -9.49 -13.12 18.32
N GLY A 198 -10.51 -12.80 17.54
CA GLY A 198 -11.89 -12.65 17.98
C GLY A 198 -12.58 -13.97 18.31
N LEU A 199 -13.85 -13.83 18.69
CA LEU A 199 -14.79 -14.93 18.87
C LEU A 199 -15.50 -15.19 17.53
N PRO A 200 -16.06 -16.40 17.29
CA PRO A 200 -16.92 -16.63 16.13
C PRO A 200 -18.20 -15.79 16.22
N ASP A 201 -18.86 -15.50 15.10
CA ASP A 201 -20.12 -14.74 15.10
C ASP A 201 -21.25 -15.48 15.85
N VAL A 202 -21.29 -16.81 15.67
CA VAL A 202 -22.28 -17.69 16.30
C VAL A 202 -21.61 -18.96 16.79
N ALA A 203 -21.87 -19.34 18.04
CA ALA A 203 -21.53 -20.66 18.56
C ALA A 203 -22.79 -21.35 19.09
N THR A 204 -22.82 -22.67 18.92
CA THR A 204 -23.96 -23.50 19.30
C THR A 204 -23.47 -24.63 20.18
N ILE A 205 -24.15 -24.87 21.30
CA ILE A 205 -23.73 -25.84 22.32
C ILE A 205 -24.93 -26.59 22.89
N MET A 206 -24.74 -27.86 23.22
CA MET A 206 -25.77 -28.68 23.86
C MET A 206 -25.87 -28.35 25.35
N GLU A 207 -27.09 -28.41 25.91
CA GLU A 207 -27.31 -28.32 27.36
C GLU A 207 -26.41 -29.28 28.15
N ASP A 208 -26.10 -28.90 29.40
CA ASP A 208 -25.22 -29.61 30.34
C ASP A 208 -23.74 -29.74 29.94
N LYS A 209 -23.34 -29.26 28.75
CA LYS A 209 -21.92 -29.17 28.35
C LYS A 209 -21.22 -27.94 28.94
N THR A 210 -19.91 -27.87 28.77
CA THR A 210 -19.10 -26.71 29.17
C THR A 210 -18.78 -25.86 27.95
N LEU A 211 -19.14 -24.58 28.00
CA LEU A 211 -18.79 -23.60 26.97
C LEU A 211 -17.48 -22.91 27.33
N CYS A 212 -16.53 -22.87 26.40
CA CYS A 212 -15.30 -22.10 26.53
C CYS A 212 -15.20 -21.12 25.36
N LEU A 213 -15.19 -19.82 25.66
CA LEU A 213 -14.97 -18.77 24.67
C LEU A 213 -13.60 -18.16 24.92
N THR A 214 -12.70 -18.30 23.95
CA THR A 214 -11.31 -17.82 24.06
C THR A 214 -11.02 -16.80 22.98
N CYS A 215 -10.46 -15.66 23.36
CA CYS A 215 -9.94 -14.66 22.44
C CYS A 215 -8.47 -14.33 22.76
N VAL A 216 -7.78 -13.72 21.80
CA VAL A 216 -6.44 -13.14 22.00
C VAL A 216 -6.56 -11.63 21.96
N ILE A 217 -5.98 -10.98 22.95
CA ILE A 217 -6.03 -9.52 23.09
C ILE A 217 -4.61 -8.94 23.02
N SER A 218 -4.50 -7.67 22.64
CA SER A 218 -3.24 -6.92 22.69
C SER A 218 -3.48 -5.49 23.15
N GLY A 219 -2.43 -4.85 23.65
CA GLY A 219 -2.44 -3.43 24.02
C GLY A 219 -1.31 -3.14 24.98
N ASP A 220 -0.80 -1.90 24.93
CA ASP A 220 0.22 -1.41 25.85
C ASP A 220 -0.21 -0.03 26.38
N PRO A 221 -0.59 0.12 27.66
CA PRO A 221 -0.56 -0.87 28.73
C PRO A 221 -1.52 -2.05 28.50
N THR A 222 -1.23 -3.16 29.18
CA THR A 222 -2.09 -4.35 29.22
C THR A 222 -3.55 -3.96 29.45
N PRO A 223 -4.49 -4.36 28.57
CA PRO A 223 -5.88 -3.96 28.68
C PRO A 223 -6.59 -4.51 29.92
N GLU A 224 -7.51 -3.73 30.47
CA GLU A 224 -8.57 -4.20 31.35
C GLU A 224 -9.58 -5.01 30.53
N ILE A 225 -10.08 -6.10 31.11
CA ILE A 225 -10.97 -7.06 30.44
C ILE A 225 -12.30 -7.14 31.21
N SER A 226 -13.40 -7.04 30.49
CA SER A 226 -14.76 -7.25 31.00
C SER A 226 -15.56 -8.13 30.05
N TRP A 227 -16.20 -9.18 30.58
CA TRP A 227 -17.15 -9.96 29.80
C TRP A 227 -18.57 -9.42 29.99
N LEU A 228 -19.34 -9.38 28.90
CA LEU A 228 -20.71 -8.92 28.83
C LEU A 228 -21.60 -10.06 28.34
N LYS A 229 -22.79 -10.21 28.93
CA LYS A 229 -23.87 -11.05 28.43
C LYS A 229 -25.09 -10.15 28.21
N ASN A 230 -25.59 -10.07 26.98
CA ASN A 230 -26.68 -9.17 26.59
C ASN A 230 -26.43 -7.73 27.07
N ASP A 231 -25.23 -7.23 26.82
CA ASP A 231 -24.73 -5.90 27.19
C ASP A 231 -24.63 -5.62 28.70
N GLN A 232 -24.86 -6.63 29.56
CA GLN A 232 -24.69 -6.53 31.00
C GLN A 232 -23.40 -7.21 31.44
N PRO A 233 -22.62 -6.63 32.38
CA PRO A 233 -21.43 -7.27 32.94
C PRO A 233 -21.72 -8.66 33.50
N VAL A 234 -20.89 -9.63 33.12
CA VAL A 234 -20.95 -10.97 33.69
C VAL A 234 -20.31 -10.94 35.08
N THR A 235 -21.06 -11.39 36.08
CA THR A 235 -20.53 -11.62 37.42
C THR A 235 -19.91 -13.02 37.47
N PHE A 236 -18.59 -13.09 37.71
CA PHE A 236 -17.86 -14.37 37.79
C PHE A 236 -18.09 -15.06 39.14
N LEU A 237 -19.26 -15.69 39.28
CA LEU A 237 -19.63 -16.52 40.43
C LEU A 237 -20.14 -17.87 39.93
N ASP A 238 -20.03 -18.89 40.79
CA ASP A 238 -20.56 -20.24 40.56
C ASP A 238 -20.04 -20.88 39.25
N ARG A 239 -20.90 -21.07 38.24
CA ARG A 239 -20.58 -21.76 36.97
C ARG A 239 -19.75 -20.92 35.99
N TYR A 240 -19.56 -19.63 36.26
CA TYR A 240 -18.84 -18.69 35.39
C TYR A 240 -17.42 -18.44 35.90
N ARG A 241 -16.41 -18.77 35.08
CA ARG A 241 -14.99 -18.54 35.39
C ARG A 241 -14.32 -17.73 34.29
N MET A 242 -13.41 -16.83 34.65
CA MET A 242 -12.51 -16.15 33.72
C MET A 242 -11.08 -16.56 34.00
N GLU A 243 -10.33 -16.82 32.93
CA GLU A 243 -8.90 -17.09 32.98
C GLU A 243 -8.16 -16.19 31.99
N VAL A 244 -7.00 -15.66 32.42
CA VAL A 244 -6.11 -14.84 31.59
C VAL A 244 -4.73 -15.47 31.61
N ARG A 245 -4.23 -15.89 30.44
CA ARG A 245 -2.90 -16.49 30.25
C ARG A 245 -2.13 -15.69 29.20
N GLY A 246 -1.29 -14.77 29.65
CA GLY A 246 -0.60 -13.84 28.75
C GLY A 246 -1.62 -12.98 28.00
N SER A 247 -1.70 -13.15 26.67
CA SER A 247 -2.65 -12.47 25.80
C SER A 247 -3.96 -13.24 25.58
N GLU A 248 -4.05 -14.49 26.03
CA GLU A 248 -5.27 -15.29 25.89
C GLU A 248 -6.22 -15.04 27.06
N VAL A 249 -7.48 -14.77 26.72
CA VAL A 249 -8.57 -14.53 27.66
C VAL A 249 -9.66 -15.54 27.39
N THR A 250 -10.04 -16.31 28.40
CA THR A 250 -11.05 -17.35 28.30
C THR A 250 -12.15 -17.11 29.34
N ILE A 251 -13.41 -17.15 28.90
CA ILE A 251 -14.55 -17.37 29.81
C ILE A 251 -15.04 -18.80 29.66
N THR A 252 -15.26 -19.45 30.80
CA THR A 252 -15.80 -20.81 30.91
C THR A 252 -17.15 -20.76 31.61
N ILE A 253 -18.15 -21.39 31.00
CA ILE A 253 -19.50 -21.57 31.57
C ILE A 253 -19.75 -23.07 31.69
N GLU A 254 -19.77 -23.58 32.91
CA GLU A 254 -20.00 -25.00 33.20
C GLU A 254 -21.50 -25.34 33.17
N ARG A 255 -21.87 -26.52 32.65
CA ARG A 255 -23.26 -27.03 32.61
C ARG A 255 -24.27 -26.07 31.99
N VAL A 256 -24.01 -25.58 30.78
CA VAL A 256 -24.85 -24.56 30.12
C VAL A 256 -26.34 -24.93 30.09
N SER A 257 -27.21 -23.95 30.33
CA SER A 257 -28.67 -24.09 30.24
C SER A 257 -29.24 -23.19 29.14
N SER A 258 -30.53 -23.35 28.81
CA SER A 258 -31.21 -22.47 27.84
C SER A 258 -31.07 -20.97 28.16
N GLU A 259 -30.97 -20.60 29.45
CA GLU A 259 -30.77 -19.21 29.90
C GLU A 259 -29.37 -18.66 29.57
N ASP A 260 -28.40 -19.53 29.28
CA ASP A 260 -27.06 -19.17 28.83
C ASP A 260 -27.01 -18.84 27.33
N SER A 261 -28.14 -18.90 26.62
CA SER A 261 -28.26 -18.33 25.27
C SER A 261 -28.21 -16.80 25.32
N GLY A 262 -27.64 -16.19 24.28
CA GLY A 262 -27.57 -14.73 24.16
C GLY A 262 -26.28 -14.24 23.55
N ARG A 263 -26.11 -12.92 23.52
CA ARG A 263 -24.90 -12.28 22.98
C ARG A 263 -23.86 -12.14 24.08
N TYR A 264 -22.72 -12.78 23.90
CA TYR A 264 -21.55 -12.62 24.77
C TYR A 264 -20.56 -11.68 24.10
N GLY A 265 -19.95 -10.79 24.88
CA GLY A 265 -18.94 -9.86 24.41
C GLY A 265 -17.75 -9.80 25.35
N VAL A 266 -16.53 -9.77 24.81
CA VAL A 266 -15.32 -9.43 25.53
C VAL A 266 -14.96 -7.99 25.23
N PHE A 267 -15.12 -7.12 26.22
CA PHE A 267 -14.75 -5.71 26.16
C PHE A 267 -13.33 -5.56 26.71
N VAL A 268 -12.42 -5.05 25.88
CA VAL A 268 -11.05 -4.71 26.29
C VAL A 268 -10.83 -3.22 26.23
N LYS A 269 -10.13 -2.67 27.22
CA LYS A 269 -9.89 -1.22 27.31
C LYS A 269 -8.52 -0.92 27.90
N ASN A 270 -7.85 0.07 27.33
CA ASN A 270 -6.73 0.75 27.98
C ASN A 270 -6.85 2.27 27.77
N LYS A 271 -5.82 3.01 28.19
CA LYS A 271 -5.81 4.49 28.09
C LYS A 271 -5.81 5.01 26.65
N TYR A 272 -5.47 4.18 25.66
CA TYR A 272 -5.41 4.55 24.24
C TYR A 272 -6.65 4.13 23.46
N GLY A 273 -7.51 3.26 24.00
CA GLY A 273 -8.76 2.91 23.35
C GLY A 273 -9.40 1.65 23.91
N SER A 274 -10.49 1.25 23.28
CA SER A 274 -11.23 0.03 23.60
C SER A 274 -11.70 -0.68 22.35
N GLU A 275 -11.98 -1.97 22.48
CA GLU A 275 -12.59 -2.80 21.45
C GLU A 275 -13.47 -3.88 22.09
N THR A 276 -14.49 -4.35 21.36
CA THR A 276 -15.36 -5.43 21.80
C THR A 276 -15.38 -6.54 20.77
N GLY A 277 -14.99 -7.76 21.15
CA GLY A 277 -15.26 -8.97 20.37
C GLY A 277 -16.58 -9.59 20.82
N GLN A 278 -17.41 -10.13 19.93
CA GLN A 278 -18.73 -10.65 20.28
C GLN A 278 -19.00 -12.02 19.65
N VAL A 279 -19.90 -12.79 20.28
CA VAL A 279 -20.44 -14.07 19.79
C VAL A 279 -21.89 -14.22 20.23
N THR A 280 -22.73 -14.75 19.35
CA THR A 280 -24.09 -15.17 19.73
C THR A 280 -24.09 -16.65 20.10
N ILE A 281 -24.48 -16.96 21.32
CA ILE A 281 -24.60 -18.33 21.83
C ILE A 281 -26.03 -18.82 21.69
N SER A 282 -26.18 -19.98 21.06
CA SER A 282 -27.43 -20.73 21.01
C SER A 282 -27.26 -22.05 21.75
N VAL A 283 -28.10 -22.29 22.75
CA VAL A 283 -28.11 -23.55 23.50
C VAL A 283 -29.26 -24.43 23.00
N PHE A 284 -29.00 -25.72 22.77
CA PHE A 284 -30.00 -26.69 22.32
C PHE A 284 -30.06 -27.93 23.21
N LYS A 285 -31.22 -28.58 23.27
CA LYS A 285 -31.43 -29.77 24.09
C LYS A 285 -30.88 -31.02 23.42
N HIS A 286 -30.61 -32.05 24.21
CA HIS A 286 -30.24 -33.37 23.69
C HIS A 286 -31.31 -33.88 22.71
N GLY A 287 -30.90 -34.29 21.51
CA GLY A 287 -31.78 -34.75 20.44
C GLY A 287 -32.31 -33.68 19.46
N GLU A 288 -31.93 -32.40 19.61
CA GLU A 288 -32.31 -31.33 18.68
C GLU A 288 -31.23 -30.94 17.66
N GLU A 289 -30.16 -31.73 17.55
CA GLU A 289 -28.99 -31.48 16.69
C GLU A 289 -29.36 -31.26 15.21
N ALA A 290 -30.25 -32.10 14.67
CA ALA A 290 -30.68 -32.01 13.28
C ALA A 290 -31.40 -30.69 12.97
N LYS A 291 -32.25 -30.19 13.89
CA LYS A 291 -32.98 -28.92 13.72
C LYS A 291 -32.04 -27.71 13.75
N VAL A 292 -30.96 -27.79 14.51
CA VAL A 292 -29.94 -26.74 14.61
C VAL A 292 -29.13 -26.65 13.31
N LEU A 293 -28.72 -27.81 12.77
CA LEU A 293 -28.01 -27.90 11.50
C LEU A 293 -28.85 -27.38 10.34
N GLU A 294 -30.15 -27.73 10.28
CA GLU A 294 -31.09 -27.21 9.28
C GLU A 294 -31.24 -25.68 9.35
N LYS A 295 -31.35 -25.11 10.56
CA LYS A 295 -31.44 -23.65 10.74
C LYS A 295 -30.16 -22.90 10.35
N ARG A 296 -28.98 -23.49 10.56
CA ARG A 296 -27.69 -22.90 10.14
C ARG A 296 -27.58 -22.85 8.61
N VAL A 297 -27.92 -23.94 7.94
CA VAL A 297 -27.91 -24.01 6.47
C VAL A 297 -28.87 -22.99 5.85
N GLN A 298 -30.04 -22.77 6.45
CA GLN A 298 -31.00 -21.76 5.99
C GLN A 298 -30.53 -20.31 6.22
N ALA A 299 -29.72 -20.05 7.25
CA ALA A 299 -29.20 -18.71 7.56
C ALA A 299 -27.98 -18.32 6.71
N GLU A 300 -27.23 -19.30 6.17
CA GLU A 300 -26.08 -19.07 5.28
C GLU A 300 -26.46 -18.87 3.81
N VAL A 301 -27.71 -19.17 3.43
CA VAL A 301 -28.23 -18.88 2.09
C VAL A 301 -28.59 -17.39 2.02
N PRO A 302 -27.91 -16.57 1.18
CA PRO A 302 -28.28 -15.17 1.01
C PRO A 302 -29.73 -15.05 0.56
N PRO A 303 -30.48 -14.03 0.99
CA PRO A 303 -31.82 -13.80 0.47
C PRO A 303 -31.73 -13.67 -1.06
N VAL A 304 -32.49 -14.51 -1.77
CA VAL A 304 -32.65 -14.41 -3.21
C VAL A 304 -33.29 -13.05 -3.50
N VAL A 305 -32.55 -12.17 -4.16
CA VAL A 305 -33.01 -10.85 -4.63
C VAL A 305 -33.99 -11.01 -5.77
#